data_AF-W4V8H3-F1
#
_entry.id   AF-W4V8H3-F1
#
_cell.length_a   1.000
_cell.length_b   1.000
_cell.length_c   1.000
_cell.angle_alpha   90.00
_cell.angle_beta   90.00
_cell.angle_gamma   90.00
#
_symmetry.space_group_name_H-M   'P 1'
#
loop_
_entity.id
_entity.type
_entity.pdbx_description
1 polymer ?
#
loop_
_entity_poly.entity_id
_entity_poly.type
_entity_poly.pdbx_seq_one_letter_code
_entity_poly.pdbx_strand_id
1 'polypeptide(L)'
;MKLERCYALLLVVFMSMSIALSGCSSAKAGFNEVNINLGDEPSTLDPQLVYDVIPMSVINAVFEGLMRKDKEGTPIPGVAKEYVVSEDGLTYTFYLREDAVWWDGTGVTAQNFKDAWMRALDPQPEYHEPSYMAYLLFCIKGAEKYAYGEGKPEDVAIYVKDEKTLSVTLTEPMPYFLDIVCNSVYMPINTEFFKNQISDGNVSKYGTEAKAYWEMAPLR
;
A
#
# COMPACT_ATOMS: atom_id res chain seq x y z
N MET A 1 -61.85 39.41 -28.34
CA MET A 1 -60.46 39.55 -28.85
C MET A 1 -59.37 39.65 -27.78
N LYS A 2 -59.60 40.29 -26.61
CA LYS A 2 -58.57 40.35 -25.53
C LYS A 2 -58.47 39.05 -24.71
N LEU A 3 -59.59 38.35 -24.47
CA LEU A 3 -59.63 37.13 -23.66
C LEU A 3 -59.02 35.90 -24.35
N GLU A 4 -59.32 35.68 -25.64
CA GLU A 4 -58.71 34.65 -26.50
C GLU A 4 -57.17 34.76 -26.59
N ARG A 5 -56.65 36.00 -26.61
CA ARG A 5 -55.21 36.28 -26.63
C ARG A 5 -54.53 35.96 -25.30
N CYS A 6 -55.24 36.06 -24.17
CA CYS A 6 -54.73 35.67 -22.85
C CYS A 6 -54.62 34.15 -22.70
N TYR A 7 -55.59 33.38 -23.25
CA TYR A 7 -55.52 31.91 -23.25
C TYR A 7 -54.41 31.37 -24.15
N ALA A 8 -54.20 31.97 -25.32
CA ALA A 8 -53.09 31.63 -26.21
C ALA A 8 -51.72 31.91 -25.56
N LEU A 9 -51.56 33.04 -24.85
CA LEU A 9 -50.33 33.35 -24.11
C LEU A 9 -50.09 32.40 -22.93
N LEU A 10 -51.15 32.02 -22.19
CA LEU A 10 -51.05 31.04 -21.09
C LEU A 10 -50.66 29.64 -21.60
N LEU A 11 -51.19 29.20 -22.74
CA LEU A 11 -50.84 27.91 -23.35
C LEU A 11 -49.38 27.88 -23.83
N VAL A 12 -48.86 28.96 -24.43
CA VAL A 12 -47.45 29.03 -24.83
C VAL A 12 -46.51 29.02 -23.62
N VAL A 13 -46.87 29.71 -22.53
CA VAL A 13 -46.08 29.69 -21.30
C VAL A 13 -46.09 28.28 -20.67
N PHE A 14 -47.24 27.61 -20.61
CA PHE A 14 -47.33 26.25 -20.07
C PHE A 14 -46.55 25.23 -20.91
N MET A 15 -46.60 25.35 -22.23
CA MET A 15 -45.87 24.48 -23.17
C MET A 15 -44.35 24.75 -23.15
N SER A 16 -43.93 25.99 -22.90
CA SER A 16 -42.51 26.34 -22.71
C SER A 16 -41.94 25.88 -21.37
N MET A 17 -42.77 25.80 -20.33
CA MET A 17 -42.35 25.34 -19.00
C MET A 17 -42.14 23.82 -18.96
N SER A 18 -42.85 23.05 -19.79
CA SER A 18 -42.63 21.60 -19.93
C SER A 18 -41.29 21.24 -20.57
N ILE A 19 -40.73 22.11 -21.42
CA ILE A 19 -39.43 21.89 -22.08
C ILE A 19 -38.26 22.19 -21.14
N ALA A 20 -38.44 23.08 -20.16
CA ALA A 20 -37.39 23.46 -19.20
C ALA A 20 -37.13 22.41 -18.10
N LEU A 21 -38.05 21.46 -17.88
CA LEU A 21 -37.90 20.41 -16.85
C LEU A 21 -37.29 19.09 -17.36
N SER A 22 -37.06 18.94 -18.67
CA SER A 22 -36.50 17.71 -19.25
C SER A 22 -34.98 17.76 -19.49
N GLY A 23 -34.30 18.86 -19.13
CA GLY A 23 -32.95 19.16 -19.60
C GLY A 23 -31.77 18.96 -18.62
N CYS A 24 -32.01 18.60 -17.35
CA CYS A 24 -30.90 18.39 -16.38
C CYS A 24 -31.08 17.10 -15.58
N SER A 25 -31.23 15.98 -16.29
CA SER A 25 -30.79 14.69 -15.75
C SER A 25 -29.32 14.55 -16.10
N SER A 26 -28.43 15.05 -15.24
CA SER A 26 -27.04 14.61 -15.25
C SER A 26 -27.06 13.12 -14.98
N ALA A 27 -26.96 12.30 -16.02
CA ALA A 27 -26.70 10.89 -15.87
C ALA A 27 -25.40 10.78 -15.08
N LYS A 28 -25.49 10.43 -13.79
CA LYS A 28 -24.33 9.90 -13.07
C LYS A 28 -23.87 8.73 -13.92
N ALA A 29 -22.68 8.81 -14.51
CA ALA A 29 -22.01 7.67 -15.09
C ALA A 29 -21.86 6.66 -13.96
N GLY A 30 -22.83 5.76 -13.87
CA GLY A 30 -23.06 4.91 -12.72
C GLY A 30 -22.40 3.57 -12.95
N PHE A 31 -21.07 3.54 -12.92
CA PHE A 31 -20.30 2.34 -12.57
C PHE A 31 -18.96 2.81 -11.97
N ASN A 32 -18.85 2.76 -10.64
CA ASN A 32 -17.57 2.79 -9.91
C ASN A 32 -17.02 1.35 -9.78
N GLU A 33 -17.06 0.60 -10.88
CA GLU A 33 -16.69 -0.82 -10.89
C GLU A 33 -15.74 -1.05 -12.06
N VAL A 34 -14.59 -1.66 -11.76
CA VAL A 34 -13.61 -2.08 -12.75
C VAL A 34 -13.43 -3.58 -12.59
N ASN A 35 -13.75 -4.33 -13.64
CA ASN A 35 -13.56 -5.77 -13.69
C ASN A 35 -12.22 -6.06 -14.38
N ILE A 36 -11.29 -6.68 -13.65
CA ILE A 36 -9.93 -7.00 -14.12
C ILE A 36 -9.79 -8.53 -14.15
N ASN A 37 -9.33 -9.07 -15.28
CA ASN A 37 -8.91 -10.46 -15.37
C ASN A 37 -7.43 -10.56 -14.97
N LEU A 38 -7.14 -11.27 -13.88
CA LEU A 38 -5.77 -11.48 -13.38
C LEU A 38 -4.97 -12.49 -14.20
N GLY A 39 -5.62 -13.31 -15.02
CA GLY A 39 -5.00 -14.29 -15.91
C GLY A 39 -4.65 -15.64 -15.26
N ASP A 40 -4.24 -15.63 -13.99
CA ASP A 40 -3.95 -16.84 -13.20
C ASP A 40 -4.25 -16.60 -11.71
N GLU A 41 -4.27 -17.67 -10.91
CA GLU A 41 -4.39 -17.58 -9.46
C GLU A 41 -3.10 -16.98 -8.86
N PRO A 42 -3.19 -15.96 -8.00
CA PRO A 42 -2.00 -15.40 -7.36
C PRO A 42 -1.32 -16.43 -6.43
N SER A 43 0.00 -16.57 -6.52
CA SER A 43 0.78 -17.52 -5.72
C SER A 43 0.71 -17.24 -4.21
N THR A 44 0.77 -15.96 -3.84
CA THR A 44 0.58 -15.44 -2.48
C THR A 44 0.26 -13.94 -2.58
N LEU A 45 -0.55 -13.38 -1.67
CA LEU A 45 -0.64 -11.92 -1.51
C LEU A 45 0.06 -11.40 -0.25
N ASP A 46 1.10 -12.10 0.18
CA ASP A 46 2.01 -11.62 1.21
C ASP A 46 3.07 -10.67 0.60
N PRO A 47 3.10 -9.38 0.96
CA PRO A 47 4.06 -8.43 0.39
C PRO A 47 5.53 -8.81 0.60
N GLN A 48 5.84 -9.55 1.67
CA GLN A 48 7.21 -9.99 1.95
C GLN A 48 7.61 -11.25 1.17
N LEU A 49 6.67 -12.03 0.63
CA LEU A 49 6.97 -13.31 -0.03
C LEU A 49 6.72 -13.31 -1.55
N VAL A 50 5.93 -12.35 -2.04
CA VAL A 50 5.61 -12.24 -3.47
C VAL A 50 6.86 -11.99 -4.33
N TYR A 51 6.89 -12.57 -5.54
CA TYR A 51 7.99 -12.39 -6.50
C TYR A 51 7.55 -12.33 -7.97
N ASP A 52 6.27 -12.54 -8.25
CA ASP A 52 5.64 -12.62 -9.56
C ASP A 52 4.63 -11.47 -9.81
N VAL A 53 4.44 -11.14 -11.09
CA VAL A 53 3.75 -9.89 -11.50
C VAL A 53 2.25 -9.89 -11.16
N ILE A 54 1.59 -11.05 -11.21
CA ILE A 54 0.14 -11.17 -11.00
C ILE A 54 -0.24 -10.77 -9.56
N PRO A 55 0.25 -11.43 -8.50
CA PRO A 55 -0.01 -11.03 -7.12
C PRO A 55 0.52 -9.63 -6.79
N MET A 56 1.66 -9.21 -7.35
CA MET A 56 2.16 -7.84 -7.15
C MET A 56 1.15 -6.78 -7.62
N SER A 57 0.39 -7.05 -8.69
CA SER A 57 -0.64 -6.12 -9.17
C SER A 57 -1.78 -5.98 -8.15
N VAL A 58 -2.14 -7.06 -7.47
CA VAL A 58 -3.15 -7.05 -6.40
C VAL A 58 -2.59 -6.38 -5.14
N ILE A 59 -1.37 -6.72 -4.73
CA ILE A 59 -0.69 -6.13 -3.57
C ILE A 59 -0.57 -4.62 -3.74
N ASN A 60 -0.13 -4.13 -4.89
CA ASN A 60 -0.03 -2.69 -5.16
C ASN A 60 -1.39 -1.96 -5.16
N ALA A 61 -2.50 -2.69 -5.29
CA ALA A 61 -3.85 -2.13 -5.23
C ALA A 61 -4.41 -2.07 -3.80
N VAL A 62 -3.91 -2.90 -2.87
CA VAL A 62 -4.48 -3.04 -1.52
C VAL A 62 -3.52 -2.66 -0.39
N PHE A 63 -2.21 -2.65 -0.65
CA PHE A 63 -1.17 -2.17 0.26
C PHE A 63 -0.55 -0.87 -0.24
N GLU A 64 0.00 -0.10 0.69
CA GLU A 64 0.80 1.08 0.37
C GLU A 64 2.12 1.03 1.17
N GLY A 65 3.25 1.20 0.47
CA GLY A 65 4.57 1.26 1.08
C GLY A 65 4.93 2.67 1.57
N LEU A 66 6.17 2.86 2.03
CA LEU A 66 6.69 4.20 2.36
C LEU A 66 6.61 5.14 1.15
N MET A 67 7.02 4.60 -0.01
CA MET A 67 6.99 5.25 -1.31
C MET A 67 6.15 4.39 -2.28
N ARG A 68 5.64 5.01 -3.34
CA ARG A 68 4.95 4.32 -4.44
C ARG A 68 5.35 4.92 -5.77
N LYS A 69 5.11 4.22 -6.88
CA LYS A 69 5.37 4.77 -8.22
C LYS A 69 4.14 5.49 -8.76
N ASP A 70 4.34 6.65 -9.37
CA ASP A 70 3.30 7.32 -10.16
C ASP A 70 3.12 6.63 -11.53
N LYS A 71 2.25 7.20 -12.38
CA LYS A 71 1.96 6.66 -13.71
C LYS A 71 3.17 6.74 -14.66
N GLU A 72 4.16 7.58 -14.37
CA GLU A 72 5.44 7.69 -15.08
C GLU A 72 6.51 6.72 -14.52
N GLY A 73 6.22 6.01 -13.43
CA GLY A 73 7.17 5.14 -12.76
C GLY A 73 8.08 5.86 -11.77
N THR A 74 7.81 7.14 -11.47
CA THR A 74 8.61 7.96 -10.55
C THR A 74 8.22 7.68 -9.10
N PRO A 75 9.19 7.48 -8.19
CA PRO A 75 8.89 7.37 -6.77
C PRO A 75 8.26 8.65 -6.21
N ILE A 76 7.09 8.50 -5.60
CA ILE A 76 6.34 9.55 -4.91
C ILE A 76 5.98 9.09 -3.49
N PRO A 77 5.69 10.03 -2.56
CA PRO A 77 5.21 9.70 -1.22
C PRO A 77 4.03 8.71 -1.23
N GLY A 78 4.12 7.70 -0.37
CA GLY A 78 3.03 6.78 0.01
C GLY A 78 2.65 7.01 1.46
N VAL A 79 2.80 5.98 2.31
CA VAL A 79 2.60 6.09 3.76
C VAL A 79 3.59 7.07 4.40
N ALA A 80 4.79 7.23 3.83
CA ALA A 80 5.67 8.32 4.23
C ALA A 80 5.16 9.63 3.59
N LYS A 81 4.84 10.63 4.41
CA LYS A 81 4.46 11.98 3.95
C LYS A 81 5.66 12.75 3.41
N GLU A 82 6.82 12.51 3.99
CA GLU A 82 8.09 13.11 3.62
C GLU A 82 9.25 12.22 4.10
N TYR A 83 10.44 12.49 3.57
CA TYR A 83 11.67 11.86 4.02
C TYR A 83 12.82 12.87 3.98
N VAL A 84 13.84 12.61 4.79
CA VAL A 84 15.11 13.35 4.76
C VAL A 84 16.26 12.37 4.53
N VAL A 85 17.27 12.83 3.81
CA VAL A 85 18.51 12.10 3.57
C VAL A 85 19.64 12.85 4.28
N SER A 86 20.48 12.14 5.02
CA SER A 86 21.67 12.71 5.64
C SER A 86 22.65 13.26 4.59
N GLU A 87 23.54 14.17 5.01
CA GLU A 87 24.52 14.81 4.12
C GLU A 87 25.46 13.80 3.43
N ASP A 88 25.77 12.68 4.10
CA ASP A 88 26.58 11.60 3.55
C ASP A 88 25.80 10.65 2.63
N GLY A 89 24.48 10.84 2.47
CA GLY A 89 23.64 10.00 1.62
C GLY A 89 23.33 8.61 2.18
N LEU A 90 23.71 8.31 3.43
CA LEU A 90 23.61 6.97 4.01
C LEU A 90 22.33 6.75 4.82
N THR A 91 21.81 7.77 5.49
CA THR A 91 20.67 7.64 6.38
C THR A 91 19.43 8.29 5.78
N TYR A 92 18.40 7.48 5.58
CA TYR A 92 17.08 7.92 5.19
C TYR A 92 16.17 7.90 6.41
N THR A 93 15.48 9.00 6.68
CA THR A 93 14.45 9.07 7.73
C THR A 93 13.12 9.40 7.09
N PHE A 94 12.16 8.49 7.23
CA PHE A 94 10.81 8.60 6.71
C PHE A 94 9.86 8.99 7.83
N TYR A 95 8.99 9.96 7.56
CA TYR A 95 7.94 10.38 8.47
C TYR A 95 6.60 9.93 7.92
N LEU A 96 5.87 9.12 8.69
CA LEU A 96 4.62 8.54 8.27
C LEU A 96 3.47 9.56 8.37
N ARG A 97 2.41 9.36 7.57
CA ARG A 97 1.17 10.11 7.74
C ARG A 97 0.47 9.71 9.04
N GLU A 98 -0.21 10.66 9.66
CA GLU A 98 -0.99 10.41 10.89
C GLU A 98 -2.30 9.68 10.62
N ASP A 99 -2.86 9.86 9.43
CA ASP A 99 -4.12 9.27 8.98
C ASP A 99 -3.97 7.87 8.39
N ALA A 100 -2.74 7.37 8.25
CA ALA A 100 -2.49 6.02 7.78
C ALA A 100 -3.02 5.00 8.81
N VAL A 101 -4.11 4.33 8.43
CA VAL A 101 -4.79 3.33 9.24
C VAL A 101 -5.00 2.05 8.44
N TRP A 102 -4.84 0.91 9.09
CA TRP A 102 -5.32 -0.37 8.59
C TRP A 102 -6.85 -0.34 8.50
N TRP A 103 -7.40 -1.30 7.77
CA TRP A 103 -8.83 -1.51 7.57
C TRP A 103 -9.66 -1.64 8.85
N ASP A 104 -9.05 -2.15 9.93
CA ASP A 104 -9.65 -2.31 11.25
C ASP A 104 -9.64 -1.00 12.06
N GLY A 105 -9.09 0.07 11.47
CA GLY A 105 -8.93 1.38 12.08
C GLY A 105 -7.67 1.53 12.94
N THR A 106 -6.85 0.48 13.09
CA THR A 106 -5.59 0.58 13.83
C THR A 106 -4.57 1.42 13.05
N GLY A 107 -3.81 2.25 13.75
CA GLY A 107 -2.82 3.12 13.12
C GLY A 107 -1.64 2.34 12.53
N VAL A 108 -1.20 2.72 11.33
CA VAL A 108 0.06 2.23 10.78
C VAL A 108 1.22 2.88 11.51
N THR A 109 2.18 2.10 11.96
CA THR A 109 3.35 2.56 12.73
C THR A 109 4.65 2.24 12.02
N ALA A 110 5.73 2.94 12.38
CA ALA A 110 7.08 2.61 11.93
C ALA A 110 7.51 1.19 12.36
N GLN A 111 6.95 0.67 13.47
CA GLN A 111 7.20 -0.71 13.90
C GLN A 111 6.64 -1.72 12.90
N ASN A 112 5.50 -1.45 12.25
CA ASN A 112 4.94 -2.33 11.22
C ASN A 112 5.86 -2.52 10.01
N PHE A 113 6.60 -1.47 9.64
CA PHE A 113 7.63 -1.57 8.60
C PHE A 113 8.85 -2.36 9.07
N LYS A 114 9.35 -2.07 10.28
CA LYS A 114 10.48 -2.82 10.85
C LYS A 114 10.17 -4.30 10.96
N ASP A 115 9.00 -4.67 11.48
CA ASP A 115 8.57 -6.06 11.63
C ASP A 115 8.50 -6.75 10.26
N ALA A 116 7.91 -6.11 9.26
CA ALA A 116 7.82 -6.64 7.90
C ALA A 116 9.18 -6.89 7.27
N TRP A 117 10.11 -5.95 7.38
CA TRP A 117 11.42 -6.06 6.72
C TRP A 117 12.32 -7.07 7.44
N MET A 118 12.27 -7.11 8.77
CA MET A 118 12.97 -8.13 9.56
C MET A 118 12.43 -9.52 9.27
N ARG A 119 11.11 -9.65 9.09
CA ARG A 119 10.46 -10.89 8.69
C ARG A 119 10.93 -11.35 7.30
N ALA A 120 11.05 -10.45 6.32
CA ALA A 120 11.59 -10.79 5.01
C ALA A 120 13.07 -11.20 5.06
N LEU A 121 13.85 -10.64 5.98
CA LEU A 121 15.27 -10.93 6.19
C LEU A 121 15.54 -12.15 7.08
N ASP A 122 14.52 -12.74 7.71
CA ASP A 122 14.72 -13.84 8.64
C ASP A 122 15.41 -15.02 7.93
N PRO A 123 16.62 -15.43 8.38
CA PRO A 123 17.35 -16.54 7.75
C PRO A 123 16.69 -17.90 7.99
N GLN A 124 15.84 -18.02 9.02
CA GLN A 124 15.16 -19.27 9.41
C GLN A 124 13.74 -18.97 9.89
N PRO A 125 12.85 -18.50 9.00
CA PRO A 125 11.50 -18.13 9.37
C PRO A 125 10.72 -19.33 9.90
N GLU A 126 10.14 -19.19 11.09
CA GLU A 126 9.40 -20.28 11.75
C GLU A 126 8.01 -20.49 11.10
N TYR A 127 7.38 -19.41 10.64
CA TYR A 127 5.95 -19.40 10.28
C TYR A 127 5.66 -19.16 8.80
N HIS A 128 6.68 -19.03 7.96
CA HIS A 128 6.52 -18.79 6.52
C HIS A 128 7.76 -19.25 5.74
N GLU A 129 7.63 -19.34 4.42
CA GLU A 129 8.76 -19.62 3.52
C GLU A 129 9.75 -18.43 3.48
N PRO A 130 11.04 -18.65 3.15
CA PRO A 130 12.00 -17.57 2.93
C PRO A 130 11.54 -16.60 1.82
N SER A 131 11.80 -15.31 1.99
CA SER A 131 11.49 -14.32 0.98
C SER A 131 12.43 -14.43 -0.23
N TYR A 132 11.86 -14.60 -1.42
CA TYR A 132 12.61 -14.53 -2.68
C TYR A 132 13.13 -13.13 -3.00
N MET A 133 12.61 -12.09 -2.34
CA MET A 133 12.93 -10.68 -2.56
C MET A 133 13.77 -10.06 -1.43
N ALA A 134 14.21 -10.86 -0.45
CA ALA A 134 15.03 -10.40 0.68
C ALA A 134 16.30 -9.63 0.25
N TYR A 135 16.89 -10.02 -0.88
CA TYR A 135 18.10 -9.39 -1.41
C TYR A 135 17.94 -7.88 -1.70
N LEU A 136 16.71 -7.40 -1.93
CA LEU A 136 16.45 -5.98 -2.12
C LEU A 136 16.68 -5.16 -0.85
N LEU A 137 16.65 -5.79 0.33
CA LEU A 137 16.93 -5.17 1.64
C LEU A 137 18.42 -5.16 2.00
N PHE A 138 19.28 -5.83 1.21
CA PHE A 138 20.71 -5.99 1.54
C PHE A 138 21.52 -4.69 1.47
N CYS A 139 20.98 -3.67 0.81
CA CYS A 139 21.55 -2.32 0.85
C CYS A 139 21.48 -1.69 2.25
N ILE A 140 20.62 -2.20 3.15
CA ILE A 140 20.56 -1.76 4.54
C ILE A 140 21.73 -2.37 5.30
N LYS A 141 22.45 -1.52 6.05
CA LYS A 141 23.61 -1.94 6.84
C LYS A 141 23.22 -3.08 7.78
N GLY A 142 23.96 -4.19 7.69
CA GLY A 142 23.76 -5.40 8.51
C GLY A 142 22.74 -6.41 7.96
N ALA A 143 21.88 -6.01 7.03
CA ALA A 143 20.79 -6.86 6.53
C ALA A 143 21.29 -8.13 5.82
N GLU A 144 22.27 -8.01 4.91
CA GLU A 144 22.83 -9.16 4.18
C GLU A 144 23.42 -10.21 5.12
N LYS A 145 24.27 -9.79 6.06
CA LYS A 145 24.88 -10.71 7.03
C LYS A 145 23.82 -11.40 7.89
N TYR A 146 22.81 -10.66 8.34
CA TYR A 146 21.71 -11.24 9.11
C TYR A 146 20.92 -12.26 8.29
N ALA A 147 20.58 -11.96 7.04
CA ALA A 147 19.85 -12.86 6.15
C ALA A 147 20.62 -14.14 5.78
N TYR A 148 21.95 -14.13 5.89
CA TYR A 148 22.78 -15.33 5.75
C TYR A 148 23.08 -16.05 7.08
N GLY A 149 22.51 -15.59 8.21
CA GLY A 149 22.74 -16.17 9.54
C GLY A 149 24.14 -15.86 10.12
N GLU A 150 24.86 -14.91 9.54
CA GLU A 150 26.20 -14.47 9.97
C GLU A 150 26.17 -13.20 10.83
N GLY A 151 25.01 -12.54 10.93
CA GLY A 151 24.78 -11.33 11.72
C GLY A 151 23.64 -11.50 12.72
N LYS A 152 23.46 -10.50 13.60
CA LYS A 152 22.36 -10.49 14.57
C LYS A 152 21.23 -9.56 14.11
N PRO A 153 19.98 -9.79 14.55
CA PRO A 153 18.87 -8.88 14.26
C PRO A 153 19.17 -7.43 14.66
N GLU A 154 19.93 -7.20 15.74
CA GLU A 154 20.25 -5.87 16.23
C GLU A 154 21.29 -5.13 15.36
N ASP A 155 22.02 -5.85 14.50
CA ASP A 155 22.99 -5.27 13.57
C ASP A 155 22.31 -4.66 12.34
N VAL A 156 21.05 -5.04 12.06
CA VAL A 156 20.27 -4.52 10.93
C VAL A 156 19.83 -3.09 11.25
N ALA A 157 20.31 -2.13 10.46
CA ALA A 157 20.19 -0.70 10.72
C ALA A 157 18.82 -0.12 10.34
N ILE A 158 17.76 -0.69 10.93
CA ILE A 158 16.36 -0.24 10.85
C ILE A 158 15.92 0.21 12.25
N TYR A 159 15.71 1.51 12.39
CA TYR A 159 15.44 2.17 13.66
C TYR A 159 14.05 2.80 13.66
N VAL A 160 13.19 2.32 14.56
CA VAL A 160 11.96 3.01 14.93
C VAL A 160 12.35 4.12 15.91
N LYS A 161 12.29 5.37 15.47
CA LYS A 161 12.64 6.53 16.32
C LYS A 161 11.48 6.90 17.24
N ASP A 162 10.26 6.78 16.71
CA ASP A 162 8.99 6.89 17.40
C ASP A 162 7.91 6.18 16.56
N GLU A 163 6.65 6.27 16.97
CA GLU A 163 5.52 5.58 16.32
C GLU A 163 5.38 5.91 14.82
N LYS A 164 5.79 7.11 14.38
CA LYS A 164 5.59 7.61 13.01
C LYS A 164 6.91 7.96 12.31
N THR A 165 8.05 7.57 12.86
CA THR A 165 9.36 7.90 12.29
C THR A 165 10.23 6.65 12.17
N LEU A 166 10.51 6.26 10.93
CA LEU A 166 11.40 5.15 10.59
C LEU A 166 12.71 5.69 10.02
N SER A 167 13.84 5.23 10.53
CA SER A 167 15.16 5.61 10.06
C SER A 167 15.95 4.38 9.64
N VAL A 168 16.59 4.46 8.48
CA VAL A 168 17.30 3.35 7.84
C VAL A 168 18.69 3.83 7.44
N THR A 169 19.73 3.06 7.75
CA THR A 169 21.10 3.36 7.32
C THR A 169 21.57 2.35 6.28
N LEU A 170 22.01 2.86 5.14
CA LEU A 170 22.52 2.07 4.03
C LEU A 170 24.01 1.71 4.22
N THR A 171 24.46 0.71 3.47
CA THR A 171 25.88 0.33 3.40
C THR A 171 26.72 1.35 2.64
N GLU A 172 26.11 2.00 1.64
CA GLU A 172 26.72 3.02 0.78
C GLU A 172 25.64 3.98 0.23
N PRO A 173 26.01 5.19 -0.25
CA PRO A 173 25.04 6.13 -0.79
C PRO A 173 24.38 5.57 -2.06
N MET A 174 23.04 5.54 -2.08
CA MET A 174 22.27 4.92 -3.15
C MET A 174 21.20 5.87 -3.70
N PRO A 175 21.46 6.59 -4.81
CA PRO A 175 20.54 7.59 -5.34
C PRO A 175 19.16 7.04 -5.76
N TYR A 176 19.08 5.74 -6.04
CA TYR A 176 17.86 5.05 -6.45
C TYR A 176 17.17 4.29 -5.29
N PHE A 177 17.59 4.52 -4.04
CA PHE A 177 17.01 3.82 -2.89
C PHE A 177 15.49 4.00 -2.79
N LEU A 178 14.97 5.19 -3.09
CA LEU A 178 13.52 5.44 -3.08
C LEU A 178 12.76 4.63 -4.13
N ASP A 179 13.40 4.28 -5.25
CA ASP A 179 12.80 3.39 -6.25
C ASP A 179 12.69 1.95 -5.74
N ILE A 180 13.74 1.49 -5.04
CA ILE A 180 13.76 0.17 -4.40
C ILE A 180 12.70 0.07 -3.30
N VAL A 181 12.55 1.13 -2.49
CA VAL A 181 11.54 1.21 -1.41
C VAL A 181 10.10 1.13 -1.93
N CYS A 182 9.86 1.34 -3.22
CA CYS A 182 8.54 1.12 -3.83
C CYS A 182 8.19 -0.37 -4.03
N ASN A 183 9.14 -1.30 -3.83
CA ASN A 183 8.88 -2.73 -3.96
C ASN A 183 8.03 -3.27 -2.80
N SER A 184 7.21 -4.28 -3.05
CA SER A 184 6.30 -4.88 -2.06
C SER A 184 7.03 -5.41 -0.82
N VAL A 185 8.28 -5.89 -0.95
CA VAL A 185 9.04 -6.39 0.21
C VAL A 185 9.29 -5.29 1.25
N TYR A 186 9.25 -4.02 0.84
CA TYR A 186 9.36 -2.83 1.69
C TYR A 186 8.01 -2.34 2.27
N MET A 187 6.88 -2.97 1.94
CA MET A 187 5.57 -2.61 2.48
C MET A 187 5.43 -3.05 3.95
N PRO A 188 4.56 -2.39 4.74
CA PRO A 188 4.37 -2.74 6.15
C PRO A 188 3.52 -4.01 6.29
N ILE A 189 3.52 -4.58 7.50
CA ILE A 189 2.60 -5.65 7.91
C ILE A 189 1.82 -5.21 9.14
N ASN A 190 0.53 -5.54 9.21
CA ASN A 190 -0.21 -5.43 10.47
C ASN A 190 0.27 -6.57 11.40
N THR A 191 1.19 -6.24 12.31
CA THR A 191 1.90 -7.19 13.16
C THR A 191 0.94 -8.05 14.01
N GLU A 192 -0.09 -7.44 14.60
CA GLU A 192 -1.04 -8.16 15.44
C GLU A 192 -1.96 -9.05 14.61
N PHE A 193 -2.42 -8.56 13.45
CA PHE A 193 -3.17 -9.38 12.52
C PHE A 193 -2.35 -10.59 12.05
N PHE A 194 -1.08 -10.39 11.65
CA PHE A 194 -0.19 -11.47 11.23
C PHE A 194 -0.04 -12.55 12.31
N LYS A 195 0.19 -12.17 13.57
CA LYS A 195 0.29 -13.12 14.70
C LYS A 195 -0.98 -13.95 14.85
N ASN A 196 -2.14 -13.37 14.63
CA ASN A 196 -3.43 -14.07 14.70
C ASN A 196 -3.68 -15.02 13.51
N GLN A 197 -2.90 -14.92 12.42
CA GLN A 197 -2.98 -15.84 11.27
C GLN A 197 -2.08 -17.09 11.43
N ILE A 198 -1.32 -17.18 12.52
CA ILE A 198 -0.52 -18.36 12.83
C ILE A 198 -1.45 -19.44 13.41
N SER A 199 -1.61 -20.56 12.69
CA SER A 199 -2.49 -21.66 13.09
C SER A 199 -1.78 -22.74 13.91
N ASP A 200 -2.54 -23.59 14.61
CA ASP A 200 -2.04 -24.76 15.35
C ASP A 200 -1.28 -25.69 14.39
N GLY A 201 0.06 -25.60 14.43
CA GLY A 201 0.96 -26.22 13.45
C GLY A 201 2.12 -25.32 12.98
N ASN A 202 2.20 -24.08 13.46
CA ASN A 202 3.25 -23.09 13.14
C ASN A 202 3.33 -22.72 11.65
N VAL A 203 2.25 -22.86 10.89
CA VAL A 203 2.19 -22.35 9.51
C VAL A 203 1.28 -21.12 9.49
N SER A 204 1.80 -19.98 9.03
CA SER A 204 1.01 -18.77 8.83
C SER A 204 0.11 -18.92 7.60
N LYS A 205 -1.16 -18.54 7.76
CA LYS A 205 -2.13 -18.37 6.67
C LYS A 205 -2.17 -16.94 6.13
N TYR A 206 -1.28 -16.08 6.62
CA TYR A 206 -1.17 -14.73 6.11
C TYR A 206 -0.84 -14.78 4.62
N GLY A 207 -1.61 -14.04 3.83
CA GLY A 207 -1.37 -14.02 2.40
C GLY A 207 -1.85 -15.26 1.63
N THR A 208 -2.75 -16.09 2.19
CA THR A 208 -3.29 -17.31 1.53
C THR A 208 -4.82 -17.40 1.44
N GLU A 209 -5.59 -16.65 2.24
CA GLU A 209 -7.06 -16.71 2.26
C GLU A 209 -7.71 -15.34 1.95
N ALA A 210 -8.83 -15.37 1.22
CA ALA A 210 -9.62 -14.17 0.86
C ALA A 210 -10.03 -13.30 2.05
N LYS A 211 -10.26 -13.92 3.21
CA LYS A 211 -10.59 -13.18 4.44
C LYS A 211 -9.37 -12.44 5.00
N ALA A 212 -8.18 -13.01 4.86
CA ALA A 212 -6.95 -12.28 5.15
C ALA A 212 -6.82 -11.06 4.21
N TYR A 213 -7.19 -11.20 2.93
CA TYR A 213 -7.07 -10.14 1.93
C TYR A 213 -8.13 -9.03 1.99
N TRP A 214 -9.41 -9.37 2.15
CA TRP A 214 -10.50 -8.38 2.14
C TRP A 214 -10.45 -7.48 3.36
N GLU A 215 -9.97 -8.05 4.46
CA GLU A 215 -9.63 -7.30 5.64
C GLU A 215 -8.48 -6.34 5.25
N MET A 216 -7.39 -6.70 4.57
CA MET A 216 -6.26 -5.78 4.26
C MET A 216 -6.50 -4.48 3.43
N ALA A 217 -7.67 -4.18 2.84
CA ALA A 217 -7.82 -3.07 1.87
C ALA A 217 -8.61 -1.83 2.39
N PRO A 218 -8.29 -0.58 1.95
CA PRO A 218 -6.98 0.03 1.77
C PRO A 218 -6.62 0.96 2.95
N LEU A 219 -5.32 1.14 3.16
CA LEU A 219 -4.77 2.28 3.91
C LEU A 219 -5.31 3.57 3.26
N ARG A 220 -6.15 4.33 3.97
CA ARG A 220 -6.58 5.65 3.50
C ARG A 220 -5.55 6.74 3.80
#